data_AF-A0A0P1ANI6-F1
#
_entry.id   AF-A0A0P1ANI6-F1
#
_cell.length_a   1.000
_cell.length_b   1.000
_cell.length_c   1.000
_cell.angle_alpha   90.00
_cell.angle_beta   90.00
_cell.angle_gamma   90.00
#
_symmetry.space_group_name_H-M   'P 1'
#
loop_
_entity.id
_entity.type
_entity.pdbx_description
1 polymer ?
#
loop_
_entity_poly.entity_id
_entity_poly.type
_entity_poly.pdbx_seq_one_letter_code
_entity_poly.pdbx_strand_id
1 'polypeptide(L)'
;METAAPSCSVQQLQNVLTQIQTLCTKAFEKGTSSKHQQIRVMHWVQKLRNQPTSNPTWLKNVLEYANLLLQMIVNGVFEEPFTKMPSQGPLAALPRHQVARLHVKAAKRTSRAQSAHSSYRRNESKSEIEQPLNNNRDDKVHRGTMVSKEIQTLEQDNQWEWQHVWKGAFDEMRQQLQLKTETVETLTTENKELRALVAGYQKAQEEIERNQRDAMSRHNAEIENLRAVHSLELSDVKARHRQKLQEVMLQNEEKLRRRRLKDVGFRPTDSNNYSSRDANANANAAFLQYIDDFYSSTLHLTAQNKNLQGDPRRPGDLHPFVRERVDPDDAPSDYYSLFSLVLGFLGFILKWKEMAWGSLALCVGSFINMKSQDMNMTQVVMSFFFSTSSLVSAYMGGMIPISQTIKSPTS
;
A
#
# COMPACT_ATOMS: atom_id res chain seq x y z
N MET A 1 16.68 -33.13 6.12
CA MET A 1 16.46 -31.91 6.92
C MET A 1 17.24 -30.78 6.28
N GLU A 2 16.67 -30.15 5.26
CA GLU A 2 17.25 -28.98 4.62
C GLU A 2 17.04 -27.76 5.53
N THR A 3 18.13 -27.17 5.99
CA THR A 3 18.11 -25.85 6.64
C THR A 3 17.85 -24.82 5.55
N ALA A 4 16.57 -24.49 5.32
CA ALA A 4 16.17 -23.39 4.45
C ALA A 4 16.88 -22.11 4.89
N ALA A 5 17.58 -21.45 3.97
CA ALA A 5 18.30 -20.22 4.26
C ALA A 5 17.33 -19.17 4.84
N PRO A 6 17.67 -18.49 5.95
CA PRO A 6 16.79 -17.49 6.53
C PRO A 6 16.57 -16.35 5.54
N SER A 7 15.31 -15.97 5.33
CA SER A 7 14.94 -14.85 4.47
C SER A 7 15.68 -13.57 4.88
N CYS A 8 16.06 -12.72 3.91
CA CYS A 8 16.84 -11.50 4.10
C CYS A 8 16.33 -10.63 5.29
N SER A 9 15.01 -10.54 5.46
CA SER A 9 14.37 -9.81 6.55
C SER A 9 14.58 -10.41 7.95
N VAL A 10 14.70 -11.74 8.06
CA VAL A 10 15.01 -12.43 9.32
C VAL A 10 16.47 -12.19 9.72
N GLN A 11 17.39 -12.22 8.75
CA GLN A 11 18.79 -11.85 8.98
C GLN A 11 18.92 -10.39 9.42
N GLN A 12 18.17 -9.49 8.79
CA GLN A 12 18.13 -8.08 9.18
C GLN A 12 17.65 -7.91 10.64
N LEU A 13 16.59 -8.61 11.04
CA LEU A 13 16.12 -8.58 12.42
C LEU A 13 17.20 -9.07 13.40
N GLN A 14 17.88 -10.17 13.10
CA GLN A 14 18.97 -10.68 13.94
C GLN A 14 20.09 -9.64 14.08
N ASN A 15 20.52 -9.03 12.98
CA ASN A 15 21.55 -7.98 12.99
C ASN A 15 21.16 -6.79 13.87
N VAL A 16 19.91 -6.32 13.76
CA VAL A 16 19.40 -5.20 14.57
C VAL A 16 19.37 -5.56 16.06
N LEU A 17 18.90 -6.77 16.41
CA LEU A 17 18.88 -7.23 17.80
C LEU A 17 20.29 -7.37 18.39
N THR A 18 21.26 -7.86 17.62
CA THR A 18 22.66 -7.93 18.05
C THR A 18 23.23 -6.51 18.27
N GLN A 19 22.94 -5.56 17.38
CA GLN A 19 23.34 -4.17 17.56
C GLN A 19 22.76 -3.57 18.85
N ILE A 20 21.46 -3.78 19.11
CA ILE A 20 20.82 -3.34 20.36
C ILE A 20 21.55 -3.92 21.58
N GLN A 21 21.84 -5.22 21.58
CA GLN A 21 22.56 -5.86 22.69
C GLN A 21 23.95 -5.26 22.90
N THR A 22 24.73 -5.07 21.83
CA THR A 22 26.08 -4.48 21.93
C THR A 22 26.08 -3.03 22.40
N LEU A 23 25.06 -2.25 22.02
CA LEU A 23 24.92 -0.87 22.50
C LEU A 23 24.49 -0.83 23.97
N CYS A 24 23.63 -1.75 24.39
CA CYS A 24 23.21 -1.86 25.78
C CYS A 24 24.37 -2.27 26.70
N THR A 25 25.22 -3.22 26.30
CA THR A 25 26.39 -3.61 27.11
C THR A 25 27.39 -2.46 27.23
N LYS A 26 27.66 -1.75 26.14
CA LYS A 26 28.52 -0.55 26.15
C LYS A 26 27.95 0.59 27.00
N ALA A 27 26.64 0.82 26.95
CA ALA A 27 25.97 1.84 27.76
C ALA A 27 25.96 1.46 29.25
N PHE A 28 25.96 0.16 29.56
CA PHE A 28 26.05 -0.36 30.91
C PHE A 28 27.45 -0.16 31.51
N GLU A 29 28.50 -0.50 30.77
CA GLU A 29 29.90 -0.28 31.20
C GLU A 29 30.19 1.19 31.50
N LYS A 30 29.56 2.11 30.77
CA LYS A 30 29.72 3.55 30.97
C LYS A 30 28.89 4.12 32.13
N GLY A 31 28.02 3.33 32.76
CA GLY A 31 27.17 3.78 33.87
C GLY A 31 26.14 4.85 33.50
N THR A 32 25.92 5.11 32.21
CA THR A 32 25.10 6.23 31.72
C THR A 32 23.61 5.94 31.63
N SER A 33 23.20 4.67 31.75
CA SER A 33 21.81 4.23 31.57
C SER A 33 21.17 3.79 32.90
N SER A 34 19.92 4.18 33.14
CA SER A 34 19.17 3.77 34.33
C SER A 34 18.92 2.26 34.35
N LYS A 35 19.08 1.60 35.50
CA LYS A 35 18.81 0.15 35.69
C LYS A 35 17.40 -0.25 35.22
N HIS A 36 16.41 0.60 35.44
CA HIS A 36 15.03 0.36 34.98
C HIS A 36 14.87 0.44 33.46
N GLN A 37 15.67 1.27 32.77
CA GLN A 37 15.68 1.28 31.30
C GLN A 37 16.29 -0.01 30.76
N GLN A 38 17.38 -0.47 31.36
CA GLN A 38 18.03 -1.73 30.98
C GLN A 38 17.08 -2.92 31.07
N ILE A 39 16.38 -3.06 32.20
CA ILE A 39 15.41 -4.14 32.40
C ILE A 39 14.31 -4.08 31.33
N ARG A 40 13.74 -2.90 31.06
CA ARG A 40 12.71 -2.73 30.02
C ARG A 40 13.23 -3.11 28.64
N VAL A 41 14.42 -2.65 28.26
CA VAL A 41 15.03 -2.98 26.96
C VAL A 41 15.23 -4.49 26.82
N MET A 42 15.73 -5.16 27.85
CA MET A 42 15.88 -6.62 27.85
C MET A 42 14.55 -7.34 27.63
N HIS A 43 13.49 -6.94 28.34
CA HIS A 43 12.16 -7.54 28.17
C HIS A 43 11.58 -7.30 26.77
N TRP A 44 11.81 -6.12 26.19
CA TRP A 44 11.40 -5.82 24.82
C TRP A 44 12.19 -6.63 23.79
N VAL A 45 13.51 -6.74 23.93
CA VAL A 45 14.36 -7.58 23.06
C VAL A 45 13.92 -9.04 23.13
N GLN A 46 13.65 -9.55 24.34
CA GLN A 46 13.15 -10.92 24.52
C GLN A 46 11.79 -11.12 23.86
N LYS A 47 10.87 -10.15 24.00
CA LYS A 47 9.57 -10.21 23.31
C LYS A 47 9.76 -10.22 21.80
N LEU A 48 10.58 -9.33 21.24
CA LEU A 48 10.80 -9.24 19.78
C LEU A 48 11.40 -10.53 19.22
N ARG A 49 12.25 -11.23 19.99
CA ARG A 49 12.84 -12.51 19.60
C ARG A 49 11.83 -13.66 19.62
N ASN A 50 10.86 -13.62 20.53
CA ASN A 50 9.91 -14.71 20.74
C ASN A 50 8.65 -14.62 19.87
N GLN A 51 8.54 -13.60 19.01
CA GLN A 51 7.37 -13.46 18.13
C GLN A 51 7.47 -14.37 16.91
N PRO A 52 6.37 -15.00 16.49
CA PRO A 52 6.33 -15.82 15.27
C PRO A 52 6.67 -14.98 14.03
N THR A 53 7.76 -15.30 13.36
CA THR A 53 8.25 -14.62 12.15
C THR A 53 7.75 -15.24 10.84
N SER A 54 6.91 -16.28 10.91
CA SER A 54 6.37 -16.96 9.72
C SER A 54 5.43 -16.07 8.90
N ASN A 55 4.73 -15.14 9.54
CA ASN A 55 3.85 -14.19 8.86
C ASN A 55 4.63 -12.91 8.48
N PRO A 56 4.66 -12.50 7.20
CA PRO A 56 5.40 -11.31 6.76
C PRO A 56 4.92 -10.01 7.42
N THR A 57 3.62 -9.87 7.71
CA THR A 57 3.06 -8.68 8.38
C THR A 57 3.56 -8.59 9.81
N TRP A 58 3.65 -9.73 10.52
CA TRP A 58 4.19 -9.76 11.88
C TRP A 58 5.69 -9.49 11.90
N LEU A 59 6.44 -10.06 10.94
CA LEU A 59 7.86 -9.79 10.79
C LEU A 59 8.13 -8.30 10.54
N LYS A 60 7.31 -7.65 9.70
CA LYS A 60 7.37 -6.21 9.46
C LYS A 60 7.16 -5.42 10.75
N ASN A 61 6.11 -5.72 11.52
CA ASN A 61 5.86 -5.05 12.80
C ASN A 61 7.02 -5.24 13.77
N VAL A 62 7.51 -6.47 13.94
CA VAL A 62 8.67 -6.78 14.81
C VAL A 62 9.90 -5.97 14.40
N LEU A 63 10.17 -5.88 13.09
CA LEU A 63 11.29 -5.11 12.56
C LEU A 63 11.13 -3.61 12.80
N GLU A 64 9.92 -3.06 12.67
CA GLU A 64 9.64 -1.65 12.97
C GLU A 64 9.87 -1.33 14.46
N TYR A 65 9.41 -2.19 15.37
CA TYR A 65 9.69 -2.06 16.81
C TYR A 65 11.19 -2.16 17.12
N ALA A 66 11.90 -3.11 16.50
CA ALA A 66 13.34 -3.28 16.70
C ALA A 66 14.12 -2.04 16.24
N ASN A 67 13.78 -1.49 15.07
CA ASN A 67 14.41 -0.27 14.55
C ASN A 67 14.10 0.95 15.42
N LEU A 68 12.87 1.08 15.93
CA LEU A 68 12.49 2.16 16.84
C LEU A 68 13.25 2.08 18.16
N LEU A 69 13.38 0.88 18.74
CA LEU A 69 14.15 0.65 19.94
C LEU A 69 15.63 1.00 19.76
N LEU A 70 16.23 0.57 18.65
CA LEU A 70 17.61 0.92 18.30
C LEU A 70 17.79 2.44 18.20
N GLN A 71 16.86 3.15 17.57
CA GLN A 71 16.93 4.61 17.47
C GLN A 71 16.83 5.29 18.84
N MET A 72 15.97 4.81 19.73
CA MET A 72 15.83 5.38 21.07
C MET A 72 17.11 5.19 21.89
N ILE A 73 17.75 4.01 21.79
CA ILE A 73 19.02 3.73 22.46
C ILE A 73 20.13 4.65 21.94
N VAL A 74 20.23 4.82 20.62
CA VAL A 74 21.25 5.71 20.01
C VAL A 74 21.03 7.17 20.39
N ASN A 75 19.79 7.62 20.49
CA ASN A 75 19.48 9.01 20.85
C ASN A 75 19.47 9.26 22.37
N GLY A 76 19.49 8.20 23.19
CA GLY A 76 19.40 8.30 24.66
C GLY A 76 18.03 8.75 25.20
N VAL A 77 17.00 8.82 24.34
CA VAL A 77 15.66 9.28 24.71
C VAL A 77 14.66 8.14 24.52
N PHE A 78 14.07 7.68 25.61
CA PHE A 78 13.04 6.65 25.62
C PHE A 78 11.66 7.28 25.66
N GLU A 79 10.81 6.93 24.70
CA GLU A 79 9.42 7.38 24.61
C GLU A 79 8.47 6.18 24.56
N GLU A 80 7.15 6.43 24.59
CA GLU A 80 6.15 5.37 24.39
C GLU A 80 6.36 4.72 23.00
N PRO A 81 6.30 3.37 22.88
CA PRO A 81 5.77 2.40 23.84
C PRO A 81 6.78 1.82 24.84
N PHE A 82 8.07 2.15 24.73
CA PHE A 82 9.14 1.53 25.54
C PHE A 82 9.26 2.09 26.95
N THR A 83 8.50 3.15 27.26
CA THR A 83 8.33 3.63 28.64
C THR A 83 7.64 2.59 29.52
N LYS A 84 6.85 1.68 28.94
CA LYS A 84 6.12 0.64 29.68
C LYS A 84 6.71 -0.74 29.37
N MET A 85 6.42 -1.69 30.25
CA MET A 85 6.72 -3.10 29.97
C MET A 85 5.93 -3.56 28.75
N PRO A 86 6.49 -4.47 27.93
CA PRO A 86 5.76 -4.98 26.78
C PRO A 86 4.45 -5.64 27.22
N SER A 87 3.34 -5.34 26.53
CA SER A 87 2.03 -5.97 26.80
C SER A 87 2.09 -7.48 26.58
N GLN A 88 1.22 -8.24 27.26
CA GLN A 88 1.07 -9.67 26.97
C GLN A 88 0.25 -9.85 25.67
N GLY A 89 0.69 -10.75 24.79
CA GLY A 89 0.03 -11.01 23.51
C GLY A 89 0.79 -10.51 22.26
N PRO A 90 0.19 -10.64 21.06
CA PRO A 90 0.80 -10.26 19.79
C PRO A 90 1.11 -8.76 19.74
N LEU A 91 2.16 -8.39 18.99
CA LEU A 91 2.53 -6.99 18.80
C LEU A 91 1.50 -6.30 17.91
N ALA A 92 0.80 -5.30 18.47
CA ALA A 92 -0.02 -4.39 17.69
C ALA A 92 0.84 -3.62 16.68
N ALA A 93 0.24 -3.15 15.59
CA ALA A 93 0.95 -2.28 14.65
C ALA A 93 1.34 -0.96 15.34
N LEU A 94 2.53 -0.46 15.05
CA LEU A 94 2.97 0.84 15.55
C LEU A 94 2.07 1.95 14.96
N PRO A 95 1.69 2.97 15.76
CA PRO A 95 0.97 4.12 15.22
C PRO A 95 1.72 4.76 14.05
N ARG A 96 0.99 5.11 12.97
CA ARG A 96 1.57 5.62 11.71
C ARG A 96 2.55 6.79 11.90
N HIS A 97 2.31 7.67 12.89
CA HIS A 97 3.19 8.79 13.21
C HIS A 97 4.58 8.37 13.74
N GLN A 98 4.67 7.26 14.47
CA GLN A 98 5.95 6.73 14.97
C GLN A 98 6.73 6.08 13.84
N VAL A 99 6.04 5.34 12.97
CA VAL A 99 6.63 4.74 11.77
C VAL A 99 7.15 5.82 10.82
N ALA A 100 6.36 6.87 10.55
CA ALA A 100 6.79 8.01 9.74
C ALA A 100 8.08 8.66 10.29
N ARG A 101 8.22 8.77 11.61
CA ARG A 101 9.44 9.30 12.24
C ARG A 101 10.68 8.45 11.97
N LEU A 102 10.53 7.12 11.90
CA LEU A 102 11.61 6.21 11.51
C LEU A 102 12.06 6.48 10.08
N HIS A 103 11.12 6.61 9.16
CA HIS A 103 11.39 6.83 7.74
C HIS A 103 12.04 8.20 7.47
N VAL A 104 11.57 9.26 8.13
CA VAL A 104 12.17 10.60 7.98
C VAL A 104 13.63 10.60 8.44
N LYS A 105 13.95 9.93 9.56
CA LYS A 105 15.33 9.83 10.05
C LYS A 105 16.20 8.92 9.19
N ALA A 106 15.64 7.84 8.62
CA ALA A 106 16.35 7.00 7.65
C ALA A 106 16.70 7.80 6.39
N ALA A 107 15.75 8.54 5.84
CA ALA A 107 15.97 9.42 4.69
C ALA A 107 17.03 10.51 4.97
N LYS A 108 17.01 11.09 6.19
CA LYS A 108 18.02 12.08 6.62
C LYS A 108 19.41 11.46 6.82
N ARG A 109 19.52 10.17 7.17
CA ARG A 109 20.80 9.47 7.25
C ARG A 109 21.37 9.19 5.86
N THR A 110 20.53 8.83 4.88
CA THR A 110 20.95 8.66 3.49
C THR A 110 21.45 9.98 2.88
N SER A 111 20.74 11.09 3.11
CA SER A 111 21.17 12.41 2.62
C SER A 111 22.40 12.96 3.35
N ARG A 112 22.54 12.71 4.66
CA ARG A 112 23.73 13.10 5.42
C ARG A 112 24.95 12.24 5.12
N ALA A 113 24.79 10.97 4.77
CA ALA A 113 25.90 10.13 4.28
C ALA A 113 26.44 10.64 2.92
N GLN A 114 25.54 11.12 2.05
CA GLN A 114 25.90 11.76 0.77
C GLN A 114 26.54 13.14 0.98
N SER A 115 26.09 13.93 1.98
CA SER A 115 26.68 15.24 2.30
C SER A 115 27.97 15.16 3.11
N ALA A 116 28.14 14.17 3.99
CA ALA A 116 29.33 14.01 4.83
C ALA A 116 30.58 13.62 4.03
N HIS A 117 30.43 13.02 2.84
CA HIS A 117 31.55 12.82 1.91
C HIS A 117 32.03 14.13 1.25
N SER A 118 31.22 15.20 1.28
CA SER A 118 31.59 16.50 0.71
C SER A 118 32.29 17.45 1.71
N SER A 119 32.29 17.14 3.01
CA SER A 119 32.65 18.14 4.05
C SER A 119 33.95 17.85 4.80
N TYR A 120 34.65 16.75 4.50
CA TYR A 120 35.84 16.33 5.25
C TYR A 120 37.19 16.88 4.74
N ARG A 121 37.20 17.83 3.79
CA ARG A 121 38.45 18.37 3.20
C ARG A 121 38.62 19.88 3.33
N ARG A 122 38.17 20.45 4.44
CA ARG A 122 38.40 21.87 4.75
C ARG A 122 38.42 22.04 6.27
N ASN A 123 39.61 22.01 6.87
CA ASN A 123 40.05 22.74 8.06
C ASN A 123 41.15 21.97 8.80
N GLU A 124 42.38 22.08 8.33
CA GLU A 124 43.58 21.77 9.12
C GLU A 124 44.72 22.69 8.67
N SER A 125 44.79 23.90 9.25
CA SER A 125 46.01 24.71 9.41
C SER A 125 45.67 26.03 10.11
N LYS A 126 45.76 26.03 11.45
CA LYS A 126 45.89 27.27 12.24
C LYS A 126 46.76 27.00 13.46
N SER A 127 48.08 26.98 13.24
CA SER A 127 49.12 27.16 14.27
C SER A 127 49.40 28.66 14.37
N GLU A 128 49.12 29.31 15.49
CA GLU A 128 50.03 29.46 16.64
C GLU A 128 51.14 30.48 16.33
N ILE A 129 50.90 31.74 16.71
CA ILE A 129 51.91 32.80 16.78
C ILE A 129 51.80 33.40 18.18
N GLU A 130 52.81 33.11 18.99
CA GLU A 130 53.09 33.73 20.28
C GLU A 130 53.54 35.20 20.12
N GLN A 131 53.13 36.02 21.09
CA GLN A 131 53.77 37.29 21.46
C GLN A 131 55.07 37.00 22.24
N PRO A 132 56.13 37.85 22.26
CA PRO A 132 56.08 39.03 23.15
C PRO A 132 56.95 40.27 22.81
N LEU A 133 56.58 41.34 23.52
CA LEU A 133 57.35 42.47 24.04
C LEU A 133 58.08 43.48 23.12
N ASN A 134 57.43 44.64 23.09
CA ASN A 134 57.95 46.00 23.16
C ASN A 134 59.23 46.19 24.02
N ASN A 135 60.27 46.81 23.46
CA ASN A 135 61.20 47.71 24.16
C ASN A 135 62.06 48.56 23.17
N ASN A 136 61.93 49.88 23.30
CA ASN A 136 62.80 51.03 22.96
C ASN A 136 64.16 50.80 22.25
N ARG A 137 64.46 51.63 21.23
CA ARG A 137 65.41 52.77 21.33
C ARG A 137 65.70 53.44 19.97
N ASP A 138 65.79 54.76 20.02
CA ASP A 138 66.37 55.66 19.01
C ASP A 138 67.77 55.23 18.58
N ASP A 139 68.04 55.22 17.26
CA ASP A 139 69.32 55.68 16.74
C ASP A 139 69.30 56.00 15.22
N LYS A 140 69.54 57.29 14.95
CA LYS A 140 70.35 57.88 13.88
C LYS A 140 70.47 57.20 12.50
N VAL A 141 69.83 57.85 11.52
CA VAL A 141 70.48 58.67 10.49
C VAL A 141 71.87 58.17 10.02
N HIS A 142 71.87 57.34 8.96
CA HIS A 142 72.84 57.24 7.84
C HIS A 142 72.88 55.82 7.24
N ARG A 143 71.90 55.45 6.40
CA ARG A 143 71.96 54.19 5.62
C ARG A 143 71.12 54.17 4.34
N GLY A 144 71.05 55.29 3.62
CA GLY A 144 70.11 55.49 2.50
C GLY A 144 70.45 54.79 1.18
N THR A 145 71.62 54.16 1.02
CA THR A 145 72.10 53.75 -0.33
C THR A 145 72.47 52.27 -0.49
N MET A 146 72.69 51.52 0.60
CA MET A 146 72.91 50.05 0.52
C MET A 146 71.60 49.26 0.61
N VAL A 147 70.57 49.83 1.24
CA VAL A 147 69.26 49.19 1.45
C VAL A 147 68.48 49.02 0.14
N SER A 148 68.66 49.90 -0.86
CA SER A 148 67.95 49.78 -2.15
C SER A 148 68.37 48.59 -3.02
N LYS A 149 69.61 48.09 -2.90
CA LYS A 149 70.03 46.89 -3.67
C LYS A 149 69.52 45.59 -3.04
N GLU A 150 69.41 45.55 -1.72
CA GLU A 150 68.93 44.39 -0.96
C GLU A 150 67.39 44.26 -1.02
N ILE A 151 66.68 45.40 -1.08
CA ILE A 151 65.23 45.42 -1.35
C ILE A 151 64.92 44.88 -2.76
N GLN A 152 65.76 45.18 -3.76
CA GLN A 152 65.51 44.76 -5.14
C GLN A 152 65.69 43.24 -5.36
N THR A 153 66.62 42.60 -4.65
CA THR A 153 66.77 41.13 -4.67
C THR A 153 65.63 40.42 -3.92
N LEU A 154 65.18 40.99 -2.80
CA LEU A 154 64.07 40.43 -2.03
C LEU A 154 62.75 40.44 -2.83
N GLU A 155 62.52 41.47 -3.64
CA GLU A 155 61.33 41.57 -4.49
C GLU A 155 61.33 40.52 -5.61
N GLN A 156 62.51 40.22 -6.18
CA GLN A 156 62.65 39.16 -7.18
C GLN A 156 62.46 37.75 -6.59
N ASP A 157 62.99 37.49 -5.40
CA ASP A 157 62.81 36.21 -4.71
C ASP A 157 61.34 35.99 -4.33
N ASN A 158 60.67 37.02 -3.81
CA ASN A 158 59.24 36.98 -3.54
C ASN A 158 58.43 36.68 -4.83
N GLN A 159 58.79 37.29 -5.96
CA GLN A 159 58.11 37.04 -7.23
C GLN A 159 58.28 35.59 -7.70
N TRP A 160 59.45 34.99 -7.47
CA TRP A 160 59.73 33.57 -7.77
C TRP A 160 58.93 32.63 -6.88
N GLU A 161 58.84 32.90 -5.58
CA GLU A 161 58.03 32.11 -4.65
C GLU A 161 56.54 32.15 -5.02
N TRP A 162 56.02 33.34 -5.36
CA TRP A 162 54.64 33.46 -5.81
C TRP A 162 54.39 32.62 -7.07
N GLN A 163 55.29 32.62 -8.05
CA GLN A 163 55.13 31.77 -9.24
C GLN A 163 55.05 30.29 -8.90
N HIS A 164 55.86 29.81 -7.95
CA HIS A 164 55.81 28.42 -7.50
C HIS A 164 54.52 28.07 -6.78
N VAL A 165 54.07 28.93 -5.85
CA VAL A 165 52.81 28.74 -5.12
C VAL A 165 51.63 28.71 -6.08
N TRP A 166 51.58 29.64 -7.04
CA TRP A 166 50.52 29.67 -8.05
C TRP A 166 50.55 28.45 -8.96
N LYS A 167 51.74 28.02 -9.41
CA LYS A 167 51.89 26.81 -10.22
C LYS A 167 51.39 25.57 -9.48
N GLY A 168 51.77 25.42 -8.20
CA GLY A 168 51.29 24.33 -7.35
C GLY A 168 49.77 24.35 -7.16
N ALA A 169 49.19 25.53 -6.91
CA ALA A 169 47.73 25.67 -6.78
C ALA A 169 46.99 25.33 -8.09
N PHE A 170 47.53 25.72 -9.25
CA PHE A 170 46.97 25.35 -10.55
C PHE A 170 47.09 23.86 -10.84
N ASP A 171 48.22 23.24 -10.51
CA ASP A 171 48.42 21.80 -10.68
C ASP A 171 47.46 21.01 -9.78
N GLU A 172 47.26 21.43 -8.52
CA GLU A 172 46.26 20.82 -7.63
C GLU A 172 44.84 21.00 -8.20
N MET A 173 44.49 22.17 -8.72
CA MET A 173 43.19 22.42 -9.32
C MET A 173 42.96 21.52 -10.54
N ARG A 174 43.98 21.29 -11.38
CA ARG A 174 43.90 20.37 -12.52
C ARG A 174 43.70 18.93 -12.06
N GLN A 175 44.43 18.47 -11.04
CA GLN A 175 44.24 17.12 -10.48
C GLN A 175 42.84 16.94 -9.91
N GLN A 176 42.32 17.95 -9.19
CA GLN A 176 40.95 17.91 -8.68
C GLN A 176 39.92 17.87 -9.81
N LEU A 177 40.17 18.60 -10.91
CA LEU A 177 39.29 18.58 -12.08
C LEU A 177 39.31 17.20 -12.75
N GLN A 178 40.48 16.59 -12.93
CA GLN A 178 40.62 15.25 -13.50
C GLN A 178 39.92 14.19 -12.66
N LEU A 179 40.15 14.18 -11.34
CA LEU A 179 39.49 13.25 -10.44
C LEU A 179 37.97 13.43 -10.46
N LYS A 180 37.48 14.68 -10.51
CA LYS A 180 36.05 14.93 -10.66
C LYS A 180 35.51 14.41 -11.98
N THR A 181 36.23 14.61 -13.09
CA THR A 181 35.82 14.08 -14.40
C THR A 181 35.74 12.55 -14.37
N GLU A 182 36.73 11.86 -13.83
CA GLU A 182 36.71 10.39 -13.68
C GLU A 182 35.52 9.92 -12.85
N THR A 183 35.24 10.58 -11.72
CA THR A 183 34.06 10.24 -10.89
C THR A 183 32.73 10.49 -11.59
N VAL A 184 32.65 11.51 -12.45
CA VAL A 184 31.45 11.77 -13.24
C VAL A 184 31.29 10.67 -14.30
N GLU A 185 32.37 10.26 -14.95
CA GLU A 185 32.35 9.18 -15.93
C GLU A 185 31.91 7.85 -15.30
N THR A 186 32.46 7.46 -14.14
CA THR A 186 32.03 6.23 -13.46
C THR A 186 30.55 6.27 -13.08
N LEU A 187 30.08 7.36 -12.47
CA LEU A 187 28.65 7.54 -12.15
C LEU A 187 27.76 7.53 -13.39
N THR A 188 28.24 8.03 -14.53
CA THR A 188 27.47 7.96 -15.78
C THR A 188 27.34 6.54 -16.30
N THR A 189 28.37 5.69 -16.13
CA THR A 189 28.31 4.27 -16.50
C THR A 189 27.36 3.50 -15.61
N GLU A 190 27.45 3.66 -14.29
CA GLU A 190 26.51 3.03 -13.33
C GLU A 190 25.06 3.45 -13.59
N ASN A 191 24.81 4.73 -13.89
CA ASN A 191 23.48 5.20 -14.27
C ASN A 191 22.95 4.55 -15.55
N LYS A 192 23.82 4.25 -16.53
CA LYS A 192 23.42 3.53 -17.74
C LYS A 192 23.03 2.08 -17.42
N GLU A 193 23.80 1.40 -16.56
CA GLU A 193 23.50 0.03 -16.13
C GLU A 193 22.19 -0.05 -15.33
N LEU A 194 21.98 0.88 -14.38
CA LEU A 194 20.72 0.95 -13.62
C LEU A 194 19.51 1.18 -14.53
N ARG A 195 19.63 2.03 -15.55
CA ARG A 195 18.56 2.22 -16.54
C ARG A 195 18.28 0.96 -17.35
N ALA A 196 19.33 0.21 -17.75
CA ALA A 196 19.17 -1.06 -18.44
C ALA A 196 18.47 -2.11 -17.54
N LEU A 197 18.82 -2.16 -16.25
CA LEU A 197 18.16 -3.04 -15.28
C LEU A 197 16.68 -2.67 -15.09
N VAL A 198 16.36 -1.38 -14.93
CA VAL A 198 14.98 -0.91 -14.80
C VAL A 198 14.16 -1.28 -16.05
N ALA A 199 14.71 -1.09 -17.24
CA ALA A 199 14.06 -1.49 -18.49
C ALA A 199 13.83 -3.02 -18.56
N GLY A 200 14.78 -3.82 -18.06
CA GLY A 200 14.65 -5.27 -17.94
C GLY A 200 13.51 -5.69 -17.00
N TYR A 201 13.43 -5.09 -15.82
CA TYR A 201 12.35 -5.35 -14.87
C TYR A 201 10.97 -4.95 -15.42
N GLN A 202 10.89 -3.80 -16.10
CA GLN A 202 9.65 -3.36 -16.73
C GLN A 202 9.16 -4.37 -17.79
N LYS A 203 10.07 -4.87 -18.64
CA LYS A 203 9.74 -5.90 -19.62
C LYS A 203 9.29 -7.21 -18.97
N ALA A 204 9.94 -7.62 -17.89
CA ALA A 204 9.55 -8.81 -17.14
C ALA A 204 8.16 -8.65 -16.49
N GLN A 205 7.84 -7.46 -15.99
CA GLN A 205 6.52 -7.14 -15.44
C GLN A 205 5.44 -7.21 -16.52
N GLU A 206 5.66 -6.58 -17.68
CA GLU A 206 4.72 -6.64 -18.81
C GLU A 206 4.46 -8.08 -19.27
N GLU A 207 5.48 -8.94 -19.22
CA GLU A 207 5.35 -10.36 -19.56
C GLU A 207 4.50 -11.14 -18.55
N ILE A 208 4.67 -10.87 -17.25
CA ILE A 208 3.81 -11.44 -16.21
C ILE A 208 2.35 -10.99 -16.40
N GLU A 209 2.12 -9.71 -16.71
CA GLU A 209 0.79 -9.16 -16.96
C GLU A 209 0.14 -9.75 -18.23
N ARG A 210 0.92 -10.03 -19.29
CA ARG A 210 0.42 -10.77 -20.46
C ARG A 210 0.00 -12.19 -20.08
N ASN A 211 0.88 -12.94 -19.41
CA ASN A 211 0.60 -14.31 -18.99
C ASN A 211 -0.63 -14.39 -18.07
N GLN A 212 -0.80 -13.41 -17.19
CA GLN A 212 -1.97 -13.30 -16.33
C GLN A 212 -3.26 -13.07 -17.14
N ARG A 213 -3.25 -12.17 -18.14
CA ARG A 213 -4.40 -11.97 -19.03
C ARG A 213 -4.75 -13.24 -19.82
N ASP A 214 -3.76 -13.95 -20.32
CA ASP A 214 -3.98 -15.20 -21.04
C ASP A 214 -4.54 -16.31 -20.15
N ALA A 215 -4.12 -16.38 -18.88
CA ALA A 215 -4.71 -17.27 -17.89
C ALA A 215 -6.17 -16.93 -17.60
N MET A 216 -6.49 -15.64 -17.41
CA MET A 216 -7.86 -15.18 -17.20
C MET A 216 -8.77 -15.48 -18.40
N SER A 217 -8.28 -15.27 -19.63
CA SER A 217 -9.04 -15.60 -20.84
C SER A 217 -9.32 -17.10 -20.96
N ARG A 218 -8.36 -17.96 -20.61
CA ARG A 218 -8.58 -19.42 -20.57
C ARG A 218 -9.63 -19.81 -19.54
N HIS A 219 -9.55 -19.26 -18.34
CA HIS A 219 -10.51 -19.55 -17.28
C HIS A 219 -11.94 -19.08 -17.65
N ASN A 220 -12.06 -17.89 -18.25
CA ASN A 220 -13.36 -17.40 -18.73
C ASN A 220 -13.95 -18.30 -19.82
N ALA A 221 -13.12 -18.76 -20.78
CA ALA A 221 -13.57 -19.69 -21.81
C ALA A 221 -14.05 -21.03 -21.20
N GLU A 222 -13.37 -21.52 -20.17
CA GLU A 222 -13.80 -22.72 -19.44
C GLU A 222 -15.13 -22.51 -18.70
N ILE A 223 -15.31 -21.36 -18.04
CA ILE A 223 -16.58 -20.99 -17.40
C ILE A 223 -17.71 -20.95 -18.45
N GLU A 224 -17.48 -20.36 -19.61
CA GLU A 224 -18.48 -20.31 -20.69
C GLU A 224 -18.81 -21.71 -21.22
N ASN A 225 -17.81 -22.56 -21.39
CA ASN A 225 -18.00 -23.97 -21.77
C ASN A 225 -18.86 -24.71 -20.73
N LEU A 226 -18.53 -24.60 -19.44
CA LEU A 226 -19.31 -25.22 -18.36
C LEU A 226 -20.76 -24.71 -18.32
N ARG A 227 -20.97 -23.41 -18.55
CA ARG A 227 -22.33 -22.82 -18.67
C ARG A 227 -23.10 -23.40 -19.85
N ALA A 228 -22.44 -23.59 -21.00
CA ALA A 228 -23.05 -24.20 -22.18
C ALA A 228 -23.45 -25.66 -21.93
N VAL A 229 -22.56 -26.46 -21.32
CA VAL A 229 -22.84 -27.84 -20.93
C VAL A 229 -24.03 -27.91 -19.96
N HIS A 230 -24.01 -27.11 -18.90
CA HIS A 230 -25.11 -27.08 -17.93
C HIS A 230 -26.45 -26.67 -18.56
N SER A 231 -26.44 -25.71 -19.49
CA SER A 231 -27.64 -25.32 -20.26
C SER A 231 -28.19 -26.49 -21.09
N LEU A 232 -27.32 -27.23 -21.76
CA LEU A 232 -27.71 -28.42 -22.53
C LEU A 232 -28.31 -29.50 -21.63
N GLU A 233 -27.67 -29.82 -20.50
CA GLU A 233 -28.18 -30.80 -19.53
C GLU A 233 -29.55 -30.41 -18.98
N LEU A 234 -29.76 -29.14 -18.60
CA LEU A 234 -31.05 -28.65 -18.15
C LEU A 234 -32.13 -28.78 -19.24
N SER A 235 -31.78 -28.50 -20.50
CA SER A 235 -32.70 -28.62 -21.62
C SER A 235 -33.12 -30.07 -21.87
N ASP A 236 -32.18 -31.01 -21.75
CA ASP A 236 -32.40 -32.44 -21.92
C ASP A 236 -33.23 -33.04 -20.77
N VAL A 237 -32.93 -32.69 -19.52
CA VAL A 237 -33.75 -33.06 -18.36
C VAL A 237 -35.18 -32.55 -18.52
N LYS A 238 -35.36 -31.30 -18.96
CA LYS A 238 -36.68 -30.71 -19.23
C LYS A 238 -37.39 -31.42 -20.38
N ALA A 239 -36.68 -31.83 -21.43
CA ALA A 239 -37.24 -32.61 -22.53
C ALA A 239 -37.72 -33.99 -22.04
N ARG A 240 -36.88 -34.73 -21.31
CA ARG A 240 -37.23 -36.04 -20.73
C ARG A 240 -38.42 -35.95 -19.77
N HIS A 241 -38.50 -34.90 -18.96
CA HIS A 241 -39.64 -34.67 -18.08
C HIS A 241 -40.93 -34.44 -18.86
N ARG A 242 -40.90 -33.61 -19.91
CA ARG A 242 -42.06 -33.39 -20.80
C ARG A 242 -42.49 -34.68 -21.51
N GLN A 243 -41.53 -35.48 -21.96
CA GLN A 243 -41.81 -36.78 -22.59
C GLN A 243 -42.52 -37.74 -21.62
N LYS A 244 -42.02 -37.85 -20.38
CA LYS A 244 -42.68 -38.66 -19.33
C LYS A 244 -44.09 -38.18 -19.02
N LEU A 245 -44.31 -36.88 -18.96
CA LEU A 245 -45.66 -36.31 -18.76
C LEU A 245 -46.61 -36.71 -19.89
N GLN A 246 -46.16 -36.63 -21.15
CA GLN A 246 -46.96 -37.06 -22.31
C GLN A 246 -47.27 -38.56 -22.28
N GLU A 247 -46.30 -39.39 -21.91
CA GLU A 247 -46.50 -40.84 -21.76
C GLU A 247 -47.55 -41.17 -20.69
N VAL A 248 -47.45 -40.53 -19.52
CA VAL A 248 -48.44 -40.69 -18.44
C VAL A 248 -49.83 -40.24 -18.88
N MET A 249 -49.94 -39.15 -19.63
CA MET A 249 -51.21 -38.69 -20.20
C MET A 249 -51.82 -39.74 -21.15
N LEU A 250 -51.04 -40.27 -22.09
CA LEU A 250 -51.50 -41.31 -23.01
C LEU A 250 -51.91 -42.61 -22.28
N GLN A 251 -51.14 -43.03 -21.27
CA GLN A 251 -51.50 -44.19 -20.45
C GLN A 251 -52.81 -43.96 -19.68
N ASN A 252 -53.04 -42.75 -19.17
CA ASN A 252 -54.29 -42.40 -18.49
C ASN A 252 -55.47 -42.40 -19.45
N GLU A 253 -55.32 -41.85 -20.66
CA GLU A 253 -56.35 -41.90 -21.71
C GLU A 253 -56.67 -43.34 -22.11
N GLU A 254 -55.66 -44.19 -22.25
CA GLU A 254 -55.86 -45.61 -22.57
C GLU A 254 -56.59 -46.34 -21.45
N LYS A 255 -56.20 -46.12 -20.18
CA LYS A 255 -56.91 -46.66 -19.01
C LYS A 255 -58.37 -46.22 -18.99
N LEU A 256 -58.65 -44.95 -19.25
CA LEU A 256 -60.02 -44.41 -19.35
C LEU A 256 -60.79 -45.05 -20.51
N ARG A 257 -60.16 -45.27 -21.67
CA ARG A 257 -60.76 -45.97 -22.81
C ARG A 257 -61.10 -47.42 -22.45
N ARG A 258 -60.20 -48.14 -21.77
CA ARG A 258 -60.44 -49.51 -21.28
C ARG A 258 -61.60 -49.58 -20.28
N ARG A 259 -61.74 -48.59 -19.39
CA ARG A 259 -62.89 -48.48 -18.47
C ARG A 259 -64.19 -48.28 -19.23
N ARG A 260 -64.22 -47.34 -20.18
CA ARG A 260 -65.40 -47.10 -21.05
C ARG A 260 -65.83 -48.34 -21.84
N LEU A 261 -64.88 -49.12 -22.36
CA LEU A 261 -65.19 -50.37 -23.06
C LEU A 261 -65.79 -51.44 -22.15
N LYS A 262 -65.37 -51.52 -20.87
CA LYS A 262 -65.95 -52.45 -19.90
C LYS A 262 -67.37 -52.05 -19.49
N ASP A 263 -67.63 -50.75 -19.29
CA ASP A 263 -68.96 -50.27 -18.89
C ASP A 263 -70.03 -50.46 -19.97
N VAL A 264 -69.66 -50.43 -21.26
CA VAL A 264 -70.60 -50.67 -22.38
C VAL A 264 -71.09 -52.14 -22.43
N GLY A 265 -70.40 -53.08 -21.79
CA GLY A 265 -70.76 -54.50 -21.77
C GLY A 265 -71.76 -54.93 -20.69
N PHE A 266 -72.14 -54.04 -19.76
CA PHE A 266 -73.05 -54.35 -18.66
C PHE A 266 -74.26 -53.42 -18.73
N ARG A 267 -75.24 -53.77 -19.57
CA ARG A 267 -76.57 -53.14 -19.57
C ARG A 267 -77.35 -53.74 -18.40
N PRO A 268 -77.60 -53.01 -17.29
CA PRO A 268 -78.46 -53.51 -16.24
C PRO A 268 -79.88 -53.42 -16.78
N THR A 269 -80.48 -54.56 -17.12
CA THR A 269 -81.93 -54.65 -17.26
C THR A 269 -82.55 -54.47 -15.88
N ASP A 270 -83.19 -53.32 -15.74
CA ASP A 270 -84.36 -53.00 -14.92
C ASP A 270 -84.30 -53.07 -13.39
N SER A 271 -84.92 -52.03 -12.84
CA SER A 271 -85.53 -51.91 -11.50
C SER A 271 -84.60 -51.71 -10.30
N ASN A 272 -84.35 -50.45 -9.95
CA ASN A 272 -85.05 -49.83 -8.81
C ASN A 272 -84.57 -48.39 -8.61
N ASN A 273 -85.52 -47.47 -8.74
CA ASN A 273 -85.40 -46.10 -8.22
C ASN A 273 -85.28 -46.16 -6.70
N TYR A 274 -84.61 -45.17 -6.10
CA TYR A 274 -84.35 -44.98 -4.66
C TYR A 274 -83.08 -45.65 -4.09
N SER A 275 -81.89 -45.20 -4.53
CA SER A 275 -80.69 -45.12 -3.65
C SER A 275 -79.49 -44.35 -4.26
N SER A 276 -79.71 -43.43 -5.22
CA SER A 276 -78.61 -42.79 -5.97
C SER A 276 -77.89 -41.64 -5.22
N ARG A 277 -78.37 -41.24 -4.03
CA ARG A 277 -77.81 -40.08 -3.30
C ARG A 277 -76.58 -40.44 -2.47
N ASP A 278 -76.53 -41.65 -1.92
CA ASP A 278 -75.46 -42.06 -1.00
C ASP A 278 -74.22 -42.60 -1.74
N ALA A 279 -74.41 -43.19 -2.92
CA ALA A 279 -73.30 -43.66 -3.76
C ALA A 279 -72.41 -42.51 -4.27
N ASN A 280 -73.01 -41.35 -4.60
CA ASN A 280 -72.27 -40.16 -5.04
C ASN A 280 -71.52 -39.48 -3.89
N ALA A 281 -72.07 -39.52 -2.67
CA ALA A 281 -71.38 -39.01 -1.49
C ALA A 281 -70.11 -39.83 -1.20
N ASN A 282 -70.19 -41.15 -1.36
CA ASN A 282 -69.05 -42.04 -1.11
C ASN A 282 -67.94 -41.91 -2.17
N ALA A 283 -68.30 -41.68 -3.44
CA ALA A 283 -67.33 -41.41 -4.50
C ALA A 283 -66.57 -40.08 -4.29
N ASN A 284 -67.27 -39.04 -3.84
CA ASN A 284 -66.65 -37.75 -3.51
C ASN A 284 -65.75 -37.86 -2.27
N ALA A 285 -66.13 -38.65 -1.27
CA ALA A 285 -65.29 -38.91 -0.09
C ALA A 285 -63.98 -39.62 -0.49
N ALA A 286 -64.05 -40.65 -1.34
CA ALA A 286 -62.86 -41.35 -1.83
C ALA A 286 -61.92 -40.44 -2.65
N PHE A 287 -62.48 -39.49 -3.43
CA PHE A 287 -61.67 -38.54 -4.19
C PHE A 287 -60.96 -37.52 -3.29
N LEU A 288 -61.65 -37.00 -2.27
CA LEU A 288 -61.04 -36.10 -1.29
C LEU A 288 -59.93 -36.79 -0.49
N GLN A 289 -60.14 -38.06 -0.13
CA GLN A 289 -59.11 -38.86 0.56
C GLN A 289 -57.89 -39.10 -0.33
N TYR A 290 -58.06 -39.34 -1.63
CA TYR A 290 -56.95 -39.42 -2.57
C TYR A 290 -56.14 -38.12 -2.67
N ILE A 291 -56.82 -36.96 -2.67
CA ILE A 291 -56.15 -35.65 -2.66
C ILE A 291 -55.29 -35.52 -1.39
N ASP A 292 -55.84 -35.88 -0.23
CA ASP A 292 -55.13 -35.75 1.05
C ASP A 292 -53.93 -36.71 1.16
N ASP A 293 -54.09 -37.95 0.69
CA ASP A 293 -53.00 -38.94 0.61
C ASP A 293 -51.91 -38.52 -0.39
N PHE A 294 -52.28 -37.88 -1.50
CA PHE A 294 -51.33 -37.35 -2.47
C PHE A 294 -50.54 -36.16 -1.92
N TYR A 295 -51.22 -35.21 -1.25
CA TYR A 295 -50.55 -34.06 -0.63
C TYR A 295 -49.64 -34.50 0.50
N SER A 296 -50.09 -35.39 1.39
CA SER A 296 -49.27 -35.91 2.50
C SER A 296 -48.04 -36.68 2.01
N SER A 297 -48.19 -37.52 0.98
CA SER A 297 -47.06 -38.23 0.35
C SER A 297 -46.05 -37.27 -0.29
N THR A 298 -46.52 -36.22 -0.96
CA THR A 298 -45.66 -35.20 -1.58
C THR A 298 -44.90 -34.38 -0.51
N LEU A 299 -45.59 -34.04 0.58
CA LEU A 299 -45.00 -33.33 1.72
C LEU A 299 -43.95 -34.19 2.43
N HIS A 300 -44.21 -35.49 2.57
CA HIS A 300 -43.26 -36.45 3.14
C HIS A 300 -42.01 -36.64 2.25
N LEU A 301 -42.15 -36.75 0.92
CA LEU A 301 -40.99 -36.78 0.01
C LEU A 301 -40.17 -35.48 0.06
N THR A 302 -40.83 -34.34 0.22
CA THR A 302 -40.18 -33.04 0.34
C THR A 302 -39.46 -32.89 1.70
N ALA A 303 -40.04 -33.43 2.77
CA ALA A 303 -39.45 -33.48 4.10
C ALA A 303 -38.30 -34.50 4.20
N GLN A 304 -38.39 -35.65 3.54
CA GLN A 304 -37.31 -36.64 3.52
C GLN A 304 -36.09 -36.12 2.74
N ASN A 305 -36.32 -35.35 1.67
CA ASN A 305 -35.25 -34.62 0.98
C ASN A 305 -34.57 -33.56 1.86
N LYS A 306 -35.21 -33.06 2.94
CA LYS A 306 -34.59 -32.09 3.88
C LYS A 306 -33.47 -32.69 4.74
N ASN A 307 -33.44 -34.01 4.93
CA ASN A 307 -32.39 -34.69 5.68
C ASN A 307 -31.18 -35.10 4.81
N LEU A 308 -31.21 -34.87 3.50
CA LEU A 308 -30.02 -34.90 2.65
C LEU A 308 -29.29 -33.57 2.80
N GLN A 309 -28.61 -33.44 3.93
CA GLN A 309 -27.82 -32.28 4.30
C GLN A 309 -26.59 -32.19 3.37
N GLY A 310 -26.65 -31.33 2.35
CA GLY A 310 -25.50 -31.10 1.47
C GLY A 310 -25.77 -30.55 0.06
N ASP A 311 -27.01 -30.23 -0.36
CA ASP A 311 -27.24 -29.62 -1.67
C ASP A 311 -27.32 -28.07 -1.59
N PRO A 312 -26.28 -27.33 -2.02
CA PRO A 312 -26.21 -25.87 -1.98
C PRO A 312 -27.18 -25.16 -2.94
N ARG A 313 -28.01 -25.88 -3.70
CA ARG A 313 -28.97 -25.30 -4.67
C ARG A 313 -30.37 -25.05 -4.09
N ARG A 314 -30.58 -25.25 -2.79
CA ARG A 314 -31.91 -25.08 -2.17
C ARG A 314 -32.31 -23.61 -2.02
N PRO A 315 -33.53 -23.22 -2.47
CA PRO A 315 -33.98 -21.83 -2.42
C PRO A 315 -34.20 -21.28 -1.00
N GLY A 316 -34.24 -22.14 0.02
CA GLY A 316 -34.38 -21.73 1.44
C GLY A 316 -33.07 -21.46 2.18
N ASP A 317 -31.92 -21.91 1.65
CA ASP A 317 -30.58 -21.63 2.17
C ASP A 317 -29.87 -20.53 1.35
N LEU A 318 -30.62 -19.83 0.50
CA LEU A 318 -30.19 -18.57 -0.11
C LEU A 318 -30.09 -17.51 0.99
N HIS A 319 -28.99 -17.52 1.72
CA HIS A 319 -28.58 -16.34 2.46
C HIS A 319 -28.32 -15.23 1.44
N PRO A 320 -28.99 -14.06 1.55
CA PRO A 320 -28.64 -12.90 0.75
C PRO A 320 -27.13 -12.70 0.86
N PHE A 321 -26.44 -12.55 -0.27
CA PHE A 321 -24.99 -12.39 -0.29
C PHE A 321 -24.59 -11.30 0.70
N VAL A 322 -24.09 -11.71 1.87
CA VAL A 322 -23.51 -10.81 2.84
C VAL A 322 -22.11 -10.57 2.30
N ARG A 323 -21.96 -9.46 1.58
CA ARG A 323 -20.65 -8.98 1.15
C ARG A 323 -19.79 -8.92 2.41
N GLU A 324 -18.79 -9.78 2.47
CA GLU A 324 -17.82 -9.81 3.57
C GLU A 324 -17.38 -8.36 3.81
N ARG A 325 -17.48 -7.87 5.05
CA ARG A 325 -17.06 -6.51 5.37
C ARG A 325 -15.58 -6.44 5.05
N VAL A 326 -15.26 -5.91 3.89
CA VAL A 326 -13.89 -5.58 3.49
C VAL A 326 -13.40 -4.62 4.56
N ASP A 327 -12.29 -4.98 5.19
CA ASP A 327 -11.64 -4.12 6.17
C ASP A 327 -11.41 -2.76 5.49
N PRO A 328 -11.83 -1.61 6.06
CA PRO A 328 -11.66 -0.30 5.43
C PRO A 328 -10.20 0.04 5.09
N ASP A 329 -9.22 -0.71 5.62
CA ASP A 329 -7.80 -0.63 5.24
C ASP A 329 -7.45 -1.37 3.91
N ASP A 330 -8.31 -2.25 3.40
CA ASP A 330 -8.16 -3.02 2.15
C ASP A 330 -8.99 -2.44 0.97
N ALA A 331 -9.83 -1.43 1.23
CA ALA A 331 -10.53 -0.73 0.16
C ALA A 331 -9.52 0.04 -0.70
N PRO A 332 -9.58 -0.05 -2.05
CA PRO A 332 -8.68 0.71 -2.91
C PRO A 332 -8.82 2.19 -2.60
N SER A 333 -7.73 2.81 -2.14
CA SER A 333 -7.70 4.22 -1.75
C SER A 333 -8.27 5.05 -2.89
N ASP A 334 -9.25 5.91 -2.60
CA ASP A 334 -9.93 6.70 -3.62
C ASP A 334 -8.96 7.70 -4.25
N TYR A 335 -8.35 7.27 -5.36
CA TYR A 335 -7.34 8.03 -6.09
C TYR A 335 -7.87 9.41 -6.48
N TYR A 336 -9.17 9.55 -6.76
CA TYR A 336 -9.79 10.84 -7.11
C TYR A 336 -9.69 11.86 -5.97
N SER A 337 -9.93 11.45 -4.72
CA SER A 337 -9.77 12.32 -3.56
C SER A 337 -8.30 12.72 -3.33
N LEU A 338 -7.38 11.76 -3.48
CA LEU A 338 -5.94 12.03 -3.33
C LEU A 338 -5.45 13.01 -4.41
N PHE A 339 -5.81 12.78 -5.68
CA PHE A 339 -5.43 13.66 -6.78
C PHE A 339 -6.07 15.04 -6.66
N SER A 340 -7.34 15.12 -6.22
CA SER A 340 -8.00 16.40 -5.94
C SER A 340 -7.23 17.20 -4.87
N LEU A 341 -6.79 16.56 -3.79
CA LEU A 341 -6.02 17.23 -2.73
C LEU A 341 -4.65 17.73 -3.23
N VAL A 342 -3.91 16.90 -3.97
CA VAL A 342 -2.59 17.28 -4.53
C VAL A 342 -2.71 18.40 -5.55
N LEU A 343 -3.69 18.33 -6.46
CA LEU A 343 -3.95 19.37 -7.47
C LEU A 343 -4.46 20.66 -6.83
N GLY A 344 -5.30 20.55 -5.80
CA GLY A 344 -5.71 21.69 -5.00
C GLY A 344 -4.50 22.39 -4.39
N PHE A 345 -3.61 21.63 -3.75
CA PHE A 345 -2.39 22.16 -3.12
C PHE A 345 -1.45 22.84 -4.11
N LEU A 346 -1.22 22.21 -5.26
CA LEU A 346 -0.42 22.79 -6.34
C LEU A 346 -1.09 24.04 -6.94
N GLY A 347 -2.41 24.01 -7.15
CA GLY A 347 -3.19 25.16 -7.64
C GLY A 347 -3.13 26.35 -6.69
N PHE A 348 -3.17 26.08 -5.38
CA PHE A 348 -3.05 27.10 -4.34
C PHE A 348 -1.66 27.77 -4.34
N ILE A 349 -0.59 26.99 -4.47
CA ILE A 349 0.79 27.52 -4.48
C ILE A 349 1.11 28.25 -5.78
N LEU A 350 0.76 27.66 -6.92
CA LEU A 350 1.14 28.15 -8.25
C LEU A 350 0.17 29.22 -8.79
N LYS A 351 -0.95 29.48 -8.10
CA LYS A 351 -2.04 30.37 -8.54
C LYS A 351 -2.53 30.06 -9.97
N TRP A 352 -2.44 28.80 -10.39
CA TRP A 352 -2.86 28.39 -11.72
C TRP A 352 -4.35 28.07 -11.77
N LYS A 353 -5.11 28.87 -12.52
CA LYS A 353 -6.57 28.77 -12.67
C LYS A 353 -7.03 27.39 -13.19
N GLU A 354 -6.31 26.79 -14.13
CA GLU A 354 -6.70 25.50 -14.73
C GLU A 354 -6.57 24.34 -13.72
N MET A 355 -5.55 24.40 -12.85
CA MET A 355 -5.34 23.39 -11.80
C MET A 355 -6.42 23.47 -10.71
N ALA A 356 -6.92 24.68 -10.41
CA ALA A 356 -8.00 24.87 -9.45
C ALA A 356 -9.33 24.27 -9.95
N TRP A 357 -9.64 24.44 -11.24
CA TRP A 357 -10.81 23.81 -11.87
C TRP A 357 -10.65 22.28 -11.96
N GLY A 358 -9.46 21.79 -12.29
CA GLY A 358 -9.15 20.35 -12.29
C GLY A 358 -9.32 19.69 -10.91
N SER A 359 -8.83 20.36 -9.86
CA SER A 359 -9.04 19.93 -8.46
C SER A 359 -10.52 19.80 -8.10
N LEU A 360 -11.34 20.77 -8.52
CA LEU A 360 -12.78 20.79 -8.24
C LEU A 360 -13.53 19.69 -9.00
N ALA A 361 -13.20 19.48 -10.28
CA ALA A 361 -13.79 18.42 -11.10
C ALA A 361 -13.49 17.02 -10.53
N LEU A 362 -12.27 16.80 -10.04
CA LEU A 362 -11.88 15.55 -9.36
C LEU A 362 -12.58 15.38 -8.01
N CYS A 363 -12.80 16.48 -7.28
CA CYS A 363 -13.58 16.44 -6.05
C CYS A 363 -15.03 16.00 -6.32
N VAL A 364 -15.68 16.56 -7.33
CA VAL A 364 -17.03 16.16 -7.77
C VAL A 364 -17.04 14.73 -8.32
N GLY A 365 -15.98 14.32 -9.05
CA GLY A 365 -15.81 12.94 -9.51
C GLY A 365 -15.76 11.92 -8.36
N SER A 366 -15.06 12.27 -7.26
CA SER A 366 -15.05 11.47 -6.03
C SER A 366 -16.46 11.34 -5.43
N PHE A 367 -17.27 12.43 -5.42
CA PHE A 367 -18.67 12.36 -4.98
C PHE A 367 -19.56 11.48 -5.89
N ILE A 368 -19.38 11.53 -7.21
CA ILE A 368 -20.18 10.73 -8.16
C ILE A 368 -19.82 9.25 -8.06
N ASN A 369 -18.55 8.93 -7.78
CA ASN A 369 -18.08 7.55 -7.61
C ASN A 369 -18.50 6.91 -6.26
N MET A 370 -19.25 7.63 -5.42
CA MET A 370 -19.72 7.12 -4.12
C MET A 370 -20.81 6.06 -4.30
N LYS A 371 -20.42 4.80 -4.49
CA LYS A 371 -21.32 3.66 -4.36
C LYS A 371 -21.06 2.92 -3.04
N SER A 372 -21.60 3.51 -1.97
CA SER A 372 -21.91 2.89 -0.67
C SER A 372 -20.73 2.55 0.26
N GLN A 373 -20.64 3.37 1.33
CA GLN A 373 -20.39 3.02 2.75
C GLN A 373 -18.98 3.12 3.38
N ASP A 374 -17.87 3.12 2.62
CA ASP A 374 -16.54 3.01 3.25
C ASP A 374 -15.58 4.21 3.05
N MET A 375 -16.10 5.40 2.70
CA MET A 375 -15.24 6.58 2.60
C MET A 375 -15.07 7.31 3.94
N ASN A 376 -13.81 7.61 4.28
CA ASN A 376 -13.46 8.54 5.34
C ASN A 376 -14.02 9.93 5.00
N MET A 377 -15.21 10.28 5.51
CA MET A 377 -15.85 11.58 5.33
C MET A 377 -14.89 12.74 5.63
N THR A 378 -14.01 12.58 6.62
CA THR A 378 -12.97 13.58 6.97
C THR A 378 -12.05 13.91 5.79
N GLN A 379 -11.65 12.92 4.97
CA GLN A 379 -10.74 13.13 3.84
C GLN A 379 -11.44 13.83 2.68
N VAL A 380 -12.68 13.45 2.38
CA VAL A 380 -13.49 14.10 1.34
C VAL A 380 -13.75 15.57 1.71
N VAL A 381 -14.11 15.83 2.97
CA VAL A 381 -14.32 17.19 3.48
C VAL A 381 -13.05 18.03 3.41
N MET A 382 -11.89 17.49 3.81
CA MET A 382 -10.60 18.18 3.67
C MET A 382 -10.26 18.50 2.21
N SER A 383 -10.49 17.55 1.30
CA SER A 383 -10.25 17.72 -0.14
C SER A 383 -11.14 18.84 -0.71
N PHE A 384 -12.41 18.88 -0.31
CA PHE A 384 -13.36 19.90 -0.72
C PHE A 384 -12.98 21.30 -0.22
N PHE A 385 -12.65 21.45 1.06
CA PHE A 385 -12.18 22.72 1.63
C PHE A 385 -10.91 23.22 0.94
N PHE A 386 -9.99 22.31 0.61
CA PHE A 386 -8.76 22.67 -0.07
C PHE A 386 -9.02 23.12 -1.52
N SER A 387 -9.86 22.38 -2.25
CA SER A 387 -10.23 22.71 -3.63
C SER A 387 -10.95 24.06 -3.72
N THR A 388 -11.90 24.31 -2.82
CA THR A 388 -12.63 25.59 -2.76
C THR A 388 -11.73 26.75 -2.37
N SER A 389 -10.84 26.56 -1.39
CA SER A 389 -9.84 27.58 -1.00
C SER A 389 -8.85 27.89 -2.12
N SER A 390 -8.41 26.89 -2.89
CA SER A 390 -7.57 27.09 -4.07
C SER A 390 -8.29 27.91 -5.15
N LEU A 391 -9.59 27.67 -5.34
CA LEU A 391 -10.39 28.42 -6.32
C LEU A 391 -10.55 29.89 -5.89
N VAL A 392 -10.89 30.14 -4.63
CA VAL A 392 -10.98 31.51 -4.08
C VAL A 392 -9.64 32.24 -4.18
N SER A 393 -8.53 31.57 -3.83
CA SER A 393 -7.18 32.15 -3.92
C SER A 393 -6.77 32.49 -5.36
N ALA A 394 -7.09 31.62 -6.33
CA ALA A 394 -6.79 31.85 -7.74
C ALA A 394 -7.57 33.06 -8.32
N TYR A 395 -8.81 33.26 -7.90
CA TYR A 395 -9.66 34.36 -8.42
C TYR A 395 -9.49 35.68 -7.64
N MET A 396 -9.25 35.65 -6.33
CA MET A 396 -9.01 36.87 -5.54
C MET A 396 -7.56 37.33 -5.58
N GLY A 397 -6.60 36.43 -5.80
CA GLY A 397 -5.16 36.73 -5.84
C GLY A 397 -4.66 37.44 -7.11
N GLY A 398 -5.54 37.68 -8.09
CA GLY A 398 -5.24 38.37 -9.36
C GLY A 398 -5.51 39.88 -9.38
N MET A 399 -6.05 40.47 -8.30
CA MET A 399 -6.44 41.90 -8.28
C MET A 399 -5.31 42.90 -7.93
N ILE A 400 -4.03 42.59 -8.16
CA ILE A 400 -2.96 43.61 -8.16
C ILE A 400 -1.96 43.30 -9.27
N PRO A 401 -2.07 43.97 -10.42
CA PRO A 401 -1.01 44.92 -10.75
C PRO A 401 -1.57 46.15 -11.47
N ILE A 402 -1.65 47.29 -10.78
CA ILE A 402 -1.67 48.59 -11.45
C ILE A 402 -0.31 49.23 -11.20
N SER A 403 0.53 49.05 -12.21
CA SER A 403 1.74 49.78 -12.54
C SER A 403 1.88 51.14 -11.85
N GLN A 404 2.79 51.23 -10.88
CA GLN A 404 3.49 52.49 -10.64
C GLN A 404 4.59 52.64 -11.70
N THR A 405 4.21 53.06 -12.90
CA THR A 405 5.15 53.67 -13.85
C THR A 405 5.51 55.05 -13.32
N ILE A 406 6.47 55.11 -12.40
CA ILE A 406 7.17 56.34 -12.05
C ILE A 406 8.07 56.68 -13.23
N LYS A 407 7.56 57.49 -14.16
CA LYS A 407 8.39 58.25 -15.08
C LYS A 407 9.04 59.37 -14.28
N SER A 408 10.36 59.28 -14.09
CA SER A 408 11.18 60.41 -13.68
C SER A 408 11.27 61.42 -14.82
N PRO A 409 10.90 62.70 -14.63
CA PRO A 409 11.33 63.76 -15.52
C PRO A 409 12.70 64.24 -15.05
N THR A 410 13.70 64.03 -15.90
CA THR A 410 14.91 64.85 -15.94
C THR A 410 14.52 66.31 -16.20
N SER A 411 14.90 67.19 -15.27
CA SER A 411 15.43 68.54 -15.50
C SER A 411 16.02 69.08 -14.21
#